data_AF-A0A979GES0-F1
#
_entry.id   AF-A0A979GES0-F1
#
_cell.length_a   1.000
_cell.length_b   1.000
_cell.length_c   1.000
_cell.angle_alpha   90.00
_cell.angle_beta   90.00
_cell.angle_gamma   90.00
#
_symmetry.space_group_name_H-M   'P 1'
#
loop_
_entity.id
_entity.type
_entity.pdbx_description
1 polymer ?
#
loop_
_entity_poly.entity_id
_entity_poly.type
_entity_poly.pdbx_seq_one_letter_code
_entity_poly.pdbx_strand_id
1 'polypeptide(L)' 'MNTAFALVLTVFLNTGEPVDLVIGIHDSMKECMAAAAEQKIPGNCYPVDKVIRMDNNEIPAGLKTAP' A
#
# COMPACT_ATOMS: atom_id res chain seq x y z
N MET A 1 -8.73 -9.99 14.73
CA MET A 1 -7.84 -9.16 13.90
C MET A 1 -8.60 -8.85 12.64
N ASN A 2 -8.84 -7.58 12.32
CA ASN A 2 -9.46 -7.22 11.06
C ASN A 2 -8.36 -7.21 10.00
N THR A 3 -8.49 -8.07 8.99
CA THR A 3 -7.59 -8.06 7.83
C THR A 3 -7.91 -6.85 6.98
N ALA A 4 -6.96 -5.93 6.83
CA ALA A 4 -7.09 -4.85 5.87
C ALA A 4 -6.55 -5.30 4.50
N PHE A 5 -7.00 -4.63 3.45
CA PHE A 5 -6.62 -4.89 2.07
C PHE A 5 -6.12 -3.60 1.42
N ALA A 6 -4.91 -3.63 0.87
CA ALA A 6 -4.31 -2.52 0.15
C ALA A 6 -4.65 -2.61 -1.34
N LEU A 7 -5.19 -1.52 -1.90
CA LEU A 7 -5.31 -1.32 -3.33
C LEU A 7 -3.98 -0.75 -3.84
N VAL A 8 -3.33 -1.50 -4.72
CA VAL A 8 -2.00 -1.20 -5.26
C VAL A 8 -2.10 -0.97 -6.76
N LEU A 9 -1.50 0.13 -7.22
CA LEU A 9 -1.40 0.49 -8.64
C LEU A 9 0.07 0.62 -9.03
N THR A 10 0.48 -0.10 -10.07
CA THR A 10 1.79 0.08 -10.70
C THR A 10 1.75 1.30 -11.61
N VAL A 11 2.60 2.29 -11.35
CA VAL A 11 2.79 3.48 -12.19
C VAL A 11 4.19 3.49 -12.77
N PHE A 12 4.37 4.14 -13.92
CA PHE A 12 5.69 4.35 -14.51
C PHE A 12 6.11 5.79 -14.28
N LEU A 13 7.26 5.98 -13.63
CA LEU A 13 7.86 7.31 -13.48
C LEU A 13 8.36 7.85 -14.82
N ASN A 14 8.65 9.14 -14.89
CA ASN A 14 9.24 9.76 -16.09
C ASN A 14 10.63 9.18 -16.45
N THR A 15 11.25 8.44 -15.53
CA THR A 15 12.48 7.66 -15.75
C THR A 15 12.23 6.32 -16.45
N GLY A 16 10.97 5.91 -16.62
CA GLY A 16 10.56 4.59 -17.11
C GLY A 16 10.55 3.49 -16.05
N GLU A 17 10.88 3.82 -14.79
CA GLU A 17 10.88 2.85 -13.69
C GLU A 17 9.45 2.57 -13.19
N PRO A 18 9.05 1.29 -13.07
CA PRO A 18 7.78 0.91 -12.47
C PRO A 18 7.85 1.05 -10.94
N VAL A 19 6.83 1.65 -10.35
CA VAL A 19 6.68 1.77 -8.90
C VAL A 19 5.27 1.34 -8.50
N ASP A 20 5.18 0.48 -7.50
CA ASP A 20 3.92 0.08 -6.90
C ASP A 20 3.51 1.08 -5.82
N LEU A 21 2.35 1.69 -6.01
CA LEU A 21 1.78 2.67 -5.08
C LEU A 21 0.57 2.10 -4.38
N VAL A 22 0.55 2.19 -3.04
CA VAL A 22 -0.67 1.96 -2.25
C VAL A 22 -1.55 3.21 -2.37
N ILE A 23 -2.70 3.06 -3.01
CA ILE A 23 -3.64 4.16 -3.29
C ILE A 23 -4.93 4.08 -2.47
N GLY A 24 -5.11 2.99 -1.71
CA GLY A 24 -6.27 2.82 -0.83
C GLY A 24 -6.07 1.66 0.15
N ILE A 25 -6.74 1.74 1.30
CA ILE A 25 -6.81 0.67 2.31
C ILE A 25 -8.28 0.44 2.63
N HIS A 26 -8.71 -0.83 2.61
CA HIS A 26 -10.11 -1.23 2.79
C HIS A 26 -10.23 -2.36 3.80
N ASP A 27 -11.40 -2.51 4.43
CA ASP A 27 -11.64 -3.53 5.47
C ASP A 27 -11.97 -4.91 4.88
N SER A 28 -12.24 -4.99 3.58
CA SER A 28 -12.50 -6.25 2.89
C SER A 28 -11.98 -6.28 1.45
N MET A 29 -11.69 -7.48 0.96
CA MET A 29 -11.30 -7.70 -0.44
C MET A 29 -12.39 -7.20 -1.41
N LYS A 30 -13.66 -7.39 -1.07
CA LYS A 30 -14.79 -6.98 -1.91
C LYS A 30 -14.83 -5.47 -2.10
N GLU A 31 -14.66 -4.70 -1.02
CA GLU A 31 -14.62 -3.25 -1.07
C GLU A 31 -13.40 -2.74 -1.85
N CYS A 32 -12.23 -3.35 -1.65
CA CYS A 32 -11.03 -3.01 -2.40
C CYS A 32 -11.21 -3.19 -3.91
N MET A 33 -11.75 -4.34 -4.34
CA MET A 33 -11.99 -4.60 -5.76
C MET A 33 -13.08 -3.70 -6.35
N ALA A 34 -14.12 -3.37 -5.56
CA ALA A 34 -15.14 -2.42 -5.98
C ALA A 34 -14.56 -1.02 -6.22
N ALA A 35 -13.68 -0.55 -5.33
CA ALA A 35 -12.99 0.74 -5.48
C ALA A 35 -12.10 0.78 -6.73
N ALA A 36 -11.37 -0.30 -7.02
CA ALA A 36 -10.57 -0.40 -8.25
C ALA A 36 -11.44 -0.29 -9.51
N ALA A 37 -12.57 -1.01 -9.53
CA ALA A 37 -13.52 -0.99 -10.64
C ALA A 37 -14.20 0.38 -10.81
N GLU A 38 -14.58 1.03 -9.70
CA GLU A 38 -15.19 2.36 -9.69
C GLU A 38 -14.24 3.42 -10.26
N GLN A 39 -12.98 3.38 -9.85
CA GLN A 39 -11.94 4.29 -10.35
C GLN A 39 -11.46 3.94 -11.76
N LYS A 40 -11.87 2.77 -12.31
CA LYS A 40 -11.46 2.25 -13.62
C LYS A 40 -9.96 2.14 -13.79
N ILE A 41 -9.28 1.72 -12.73
CA ILE A 41 -7.82 1.56 -12.71
C ILE A 41 -7.43 0.08 -12.74
N PRO A 42 -6.28 -0.26 -13.35
CA PRO A 42 -5.76 -1.62 -13.35
C PRO A 42 -5.06 -1.94 -12.00
N GLY A 43 -5.74 -1.66 -10.89
CA GLY A 43 -5.21 -1.88 -9.54
C GLY A 43 -5.49 -3.29 -9.03
N ASN A 44 -4.59 -3.81 -8.19
CA ASN A 44 -4.70 -5.10 -7.53
C ASN A 44 -4.90 -4.94 -6.03
N CYS A 45 -5.60 -5.89 -5.40
CA CYS A 45 -5.88 -5.88 -3.97
C CYS A 45 -5.09 -6.96 -3.25
N TYR A 46 -4.35 -6.56 -2.20
CA TYR A 46 -3.51 -7.47 -1.43
C TYR A 46 -3.87 -7.40 0.07
N PRO A 47 -3.93 -8.53 0.78
CA PRO A 47 -4.06 -8.49 2.24
C PRO A 47 -2.81 -7.84 2.85
N VAL A 48 -2.98 -7.01 3.86
CA VAL A 48 -1.85 -6.46 4.62
C VAL A 48 -1.61 -7.26 5.90
N ASP A 49 -0.35 -7.63 6.12
CA ASP A 49 0.05 -8.36 7.33
C ASP A 49 -0.04 -7.47 8.58
N LYS A 50 0.31 -6.18 8.43
CA LYS A 50 0.30 -5.21 9.53
C LYS A 50 0.12 -3.79 8.99
N VAL A 51 -0.71 -3.01 9.68
CA VAL A 51 -0.74 -1.55 9.54
C VAL A 51 0.13 -0.96 10.64
N ILE A 52 1.24 -0.34 10.25
CA ILE A 52 2.10 0.40 11.18
C ILE A 52 1.64 1.85 11.12
N ARG A 53 1.10 2.36 12.22
CA ARG A 53 0.72 3.77 12.30
C ARG A 53 1.99 4.54 12.58
N MET A 54 2.25 5.56 11.77
CA MET A 54 3.35 6.48 11.97
C MET A 54 3.19 7.16 13.33
N ASP A 55 3.83 6.60 14.34
CA ASP A 55 4.12 7.29 15.58
C ASP A 55 5.45 8.01 15.39
N ASN A 56 5.64 9.16 16.06
CA ASN A 56 6.90 9.90 15.96
C ASN A 56 8.09 9.15 16.62
N ASN A 57 7.92 7.86 16.94
CA ASN A 57 8.88 6.97 17.57
C ASN A 57 9.37 5.88 16.60
N GLU A 58 8.93 5.87 15.34
CA GLU A 58 9.45 4.96 14.33
C GLU A 58 10.91 5.26 13.99
N ILE A 59 11.76 4.23 14.03
CA ILE A 59 13.15 4.28 13.56
C ILE A 59 13.17 3.70 12.14
N PRO A 60 13.60 4.46 11.11
CA PRO A 60 13.67 3.95 9.74
C PRO A 60 14.52 2.68 9.67
N ALA A 61 14.05 1.68 8.92
CA ALA A 61 14.77 0.43 8.66
C ALA A 61 16.02 0.68 7.79
N GLY A 62 17.06 1.23 8.43
CA GLY A 62 18.26 1.75 7.77
C GLY A 62 19.08 2.66 8.70
N LEU A 63 18.44 3.22 9.73
CA LEU A 63 19.10 3.96 10.78
C LEU A 63 19.79 3.00 11.77
N LYS A 64 20.76 2.21 11.30
CA LYS A 64 21.75 1.62 12.20
C LYS A 64 22.58 2.79 12.73
N THR A 65 22.40 3.15 14.00
CA THR A 65 23.42 3.91 14.72
C THR A 65 24.71 3.10 14.61
N ALA A 66 25.63 3.57 13.77
CA ALA A 66 26.98 3.06 13.73
C ALA A 66 27.57 3.13 15.17
N PRO A 67 28.34 2.13 15.60
CA PRO A 67 28.91 2.07 16.94
C PRO A 67 29.81 3.27 17.26
#